data_AF-A0A167XC25-F1
#
_entry.id   AF-A0A167XC25-F1
#
_cell.length_a   1.000
_cell.length_b   1.000
_cell.length_c   1.000
_cell.angle_alpha   90.00
_cell.angle_beta   90.00
_cell.angle_gamma   90.00
#
_symmetry.space_group_name_H-M   'P 1'
#
loop_
_entity.id
_entity.type
_entity.pdbx_description
1 polymer ?
#
loop_
_entity_poly.entity_id
_entity_poly.type
_entity_poly.pdbx_seq_one_letter_code
_entity_poly.pdbx_strand_id
1 'polypeptide(L)'
;MSSLAVLGAALPQLKELKIPKETAQHIWSNIAILGDSILCADCDDAVGGTDFSADEEFDIESFKQLRNLIIPDLGAEDVPDTARKSLASSLFKTSIIHAPTDIDYQIINGESENGLSALYETRTGQTVFVPPTRRTKIAYVAFEELFTLVTQEEAVAPSKSKQKKKGEKKEAISPSSMRARIASSVAPLFVLRCALPLRAYVADQPLRGQMPQPLSQRNELLWMLEKLVDLHSESEAIPALKGAQSTSRKHLLRLYPLLVKGLVAGGDEKVLELLREALDVIGGELGIV
;
A
#
# COMPACT_ATOMS: atom_id res chain seq x y z
N MET A 1 -24.32 11.70 -16.52
CA MET A 1 -23.98 10.26 -16.39
C MET A 1 -22.50 10.20 -16.08
N SER A 2 -22.09 9.76 -14.89
CA SER A 2 -20.68 9.71 -14.49
C SER A 2 -19.98 8.51 -15.13
N SER A 3 -18.65 8.59 -15.33
CA SER A 3 -17.82 7.47 -15.80
C SER A 3 -17.98 6.22 -14.93
N LEU A 4 -18.10 6.41 -13.61
CA LEU A 4 -18.34 5.33 -12.64
C LEU A 4 -19.70 4.64 -12.83
N ALA A 5 -20.75 5.39 -13.18
CA ALA A 5 -22.07 4.80 -13.45
C ALA A 5 -22.04 3.93 -14.72
N VAL A 6 -21.34 4.38 -15.76
CA VAL A 6 -21.12 3.58 -16.98
C VAL A 6 -20.31 2.33 -16.66
N LEU A 7 -19.24 2.47 -15.88
CA LEU A 7 -18.38 1.35 -15.48
C LEU A 7 -19.15 0.31 -14.66
N GLY A 8 -19.97 0.75 -13.71
CA GLY A 8 -20.79 -0.14 -12.88
C GLY A 8 -21.82 -0.93 -13.67
N ALA A 9 -22.35 -0.36 -14.76
CA ALA A 9 -23.24 -1.08 -15.68
C ALA A 9 -22.47 -2.03 -16.62
N ALA A 10 -21.25 -1.66 -17.03
CA ALA A 10 -20.47 -2.38 -18.04
C ALA A 10 -19.64 -3.55 -17.47
N LEU A 11 -19.06 -3.42 -16.28
CA LEU A 11 -18.17 -4.46 -15.70
C LEU A 11 -18.83 -5.84 -15.53
N PRO A 12 -20.08 -5.94 -15.03
CA PRO A 12 -20.75 -7.26 -14.94
C PRO A 12 -20.93 -7.91 -16.32
N GLN A 13 -21.23 -7.09 -17.34
CA GLN A 13 -21.46 -7.54 -18.71
C GLN A 13 -20.16 -7.99 -19.39
N LEU A 14 -19.01 -7.46 -18.98
CA LEU A 14 -17.69 -7.81 -19.54
C LEU A 14 -17.37 -9.31 -19.43
N LYS A 15 -17.88 -9.97 -18.39
CA LYS A 15 -17.70 -11.42 -18.17
C LYS A 15 -18.63 -12.26 -19.04
N GLU A 16 -19.82 -11.74 -19.35
CA GLU A 16 -20.85 -12.43 -20.14
C GLU A 16 -20.58 -12.28 -21.63
N LEU A 17 -20.10 -11.10 -22.03
CA LEU A 17 -19.71 -10.79 -23.39
C LEU A 17 -18.36 -11.45 -23.67
N LYS A 18 -18.31 -12.36 -24.65
CA LYS A 18 -17.07 -13.01 -25.12
C LYS A 18 -16.20 -12.03 -25.91
N ILE A 19 -15.79 -10.93 -25.27
CA ILE A 19 -14.96 -9.91 -25.89
C ILE A 19 -13.54 -10.42 -26.12
N PRO A 20 -12.84 -9.93 -27.15
CA PRO A 20 -11.43 -10.24 -27.34
C PRO A 20 -10.59 -9.82 -26.13
N LYS A 21 -9.59 -10.63 -25.78
CA LYS A 21 -8.69 -10.37 -24.65
C LYS A 21 -8.05 -8.99 -24.72
N GLU A 22 -7.59 -8.58 -25.89
CA GLU A 22 -6.97 -7.27 -26.11
C GLU A 22 -7.92 -6.11 -25.75
N THR A 23 -9.20 -6.23 -26.11
CA THR A 23 -10.24 -5.25 -25.77
C THR A 23 -10.47 -5.21 -24.26
N ALA A 24 -10.57 -6.36 -23.59
CA ALA A 24 -10.70 -6.43 -22.13
C ALA A 24 -9.51 -5.75 -21.44
N GLN A 25 -8.29 -6.04 -21.91
CA GLN A 25 -7.05 -5.45 -21.38
C GLN A 25 -7.02 -3.94 -21.54
N HIS A 26 -7.44 -3.42 -22.70
CA HIS A 26 -7.55 -1.97 -22.93
C HIS A 26 -8.57 -1.30 -21.99
N ILE A 27 -9.71 -1.95 -21.73
CA ILE A 27 -10.70 -1.46 -20.76
C ILE A 27 -10.08 -1.36 -19.36
N TRP A 28 -9.35 -2.39 -18.92
CA TRP A 28 -8.67 -2.38 -17.62
C TRP A 28 -7.57 -1.32 -17.51
N SER A 29 -6.83 -1.04 -18.60
CA SER A 29 -5.89 0.09 -18.63
C SER A 29 -6.60 1.43 -18.45
N ASN A 30 -7.75 1.63 -19.11
CA ASN A 30 -8.54 2.86 -18.95
C ASN A 30 -9.13 3.00 -17.53
N ILE A 31 -9.52 1.89 -16.90
CA ILE A 31 -9.95 1.86 -15.50
C ILE A 31 -8.81 2.30 -14.58
N ALA A 32 -7.58 1.83 -14.82
CA ALA A 32 -6.42 2.25 -14.05
C ALA A 32 -6.12 3.76 -14.23
N ILE A 33 -6.23 4.29 -15.46
CA ILE A 33 -6.09 5.73 -15.74
C ILE A 33 -7.19 6.54 -15.03
N LEU A 34 -8.43 6.05 -15.01
CA LEU A 34 -9.51 6.69 -14.26
C LEU A 34 -9.20 6.73 -12.75
N GLY A 35 -8.68 5.63 -12.19
CA GLY A 35 -8.24 5.58 -10.80
C GLY A 35 -7.12 6.58 -10.50
N ASP A 36 -6.12 6.67 -11.38
CA ASP A 36 -5.05 7.65 -11.29
C ASP A 36 -5.58 9.08 -11.31
N SER A 37 -6.52 9.38 -12.21
CA SER A 37 -7.10 10.72 -12.34
C SER A 37 -7.91 11.15 -11.11
N ILE A 38 -8.57 10.21 -10.42
CA ILE A 38 -9.30 10.49 -9.16
C ILE A 38 -8.30 10.70 -8.00
N LEU A 39 -7.26 9.87 -7.93
CA LEU A 39 -6.31 9.85 -6.81
C LEU A 39 -5.24 10.96 -6.89
N CYS A 40 -4.78 11.31 -8.08
CA CYS A 40 -3.57 12.10 -8.33
C CYS A 40 -3.88 13.51 -8.85
N ALA A 41 -4.90 14.20 -8.30
CA ALA A 41 -5.16 15.58 -8.74
C ALA A 41 -4.00 16.51 -8.37
N ASP A 42 -3.49 17.23 -9.37
CA ASP A 42 -2.44 18.23 -9.20
C ASP A 42 -2.98 19.46 -8.47
N CYS A 43 -2.34 19.80 -7.37
CA CYS A 43 -2.72 20.94 -6.54
C CYS A 43 -1.79 22.15 -6.70
N ASP A 44 -0.67 22.02 -7.42
CA ASP A 44 0.36 23.05 -7.49
C ASP A 44 -0.09 24.23 -8.36
N ASP A 45 -0.85 23.94 -9.43
CA ASP A 45 -1.41 24.95 -10.36
C ASP A 45 -2.84 25.40 -10.00
N ALA A 46 -3.32 25.07 -8.79
CA ALA A 46 -4.68 25.39 -8.37
C ALA A 46 -4.91 26.92 -8.24
N VAL A 47 -6.06 27.39 -8.73
CA VAL A 47 -6.44 28.80 -8.66
C VAL A 47 -6.61 29.23 -7.20
N GLY A 48 -6.23 30.47 -6.88
CA GLY A 48 -6.40 31.03 -5.54
C GLY A 48 -7.86 30.96 -5.08
N GLY A 49 -8.10 30.40 -3.90
CA GLY A 49 -9.44 30.19 -3.33
C GLY A 49 -10.09 28.83 -3.63
N THR A 50 -9.36 27.90 -4.25
CA THR A 50 -9.82 26.51 -4.45
C THR A 50 -10.16 25.85 -3.10
N ASP A 51 -11.37 25.26 -3.01
CA ASP A 51 -11.80 24.49 -1.86
C ASP A 51 -11.32 23.04 -1.97
N PHE A 52 -10.06 22.82 -1.62
CA PHE A 52 -9.47 21.49 -1.61
C PHE A 52 -10.23 20.49 -0.72
N SER A 53 -10.94 20.96 0.31
CA SER A 53 -11.66 20.05 1.20
C SER A 53 -12.89 19.45 0.53
N ALA A 54 -13.65 20.24 -0.22
CA ALA A 54 -14.82 19.75 -0.95
C ALA A 54 -14.41 18.83 -2.11
N ASP A 55 -13.38 19.24 -2.88
CA ASP A 55 -12.84 18.43 -3.98
C ASP A 55 -12.26 17.11 -3.47
N GLU A 56 -11.55 17.15 -2.35
CA GLU A 56 -11.00 15.95 -1.72
C GLU A 56 -12.08 14.98 -1.27
N GLU A 57 -13.17 15.45 -0.65
CA GLU A 57 -14.27 14.59 -0.21
C GLU A 57 -14.97 13.92 -1.41
N PHE A 58 -15.18 14.68 -2.49
CA PHE A 58 -15.75 14.15 -3.73
C PHE A 58 -14.89 13.05 -4.35
N ASP A 59 -13.57 13.26 -4.41
CA ASP A 59 -12.64 12.28 -4.95
C ASP A 59 -12.50 11.05 -4.05
N ILE A 60 -12.55 11.20 -2.72
CA ILE A 60 -12.59 10.08 -1.78
C ILE A 60 -13.82 9.20 -2.05
N GLU A 61 -15.00 9.80 -2.20
CA GLU A 61 -16.22 9.05 -2.48
C GLU A 61 -16.19 8.39 -3.86
N SER A 62 -15.67 9.09 -4.87
CA SER A 62 -15.47 8.56 -6.22
C SER A 62 -14.48 7.38 -6.22
N PHE A 63 -13.40 7.49 -5.45
CA PHE A 63 -12.41 6.44 -5.30
C PHE A 63 -13.00 5.21 -4.60
N LYS A 64 -13.75 5.38 -3.50
CA LYS A 64 -14.44 4.27 -2.82
C LYS A 64 -15.41 3.55 -3.75
N GLN A 65 -16.17 4.29 -4.55
CA GLN A 65 -17.07 3.72 -5.55
C GLN A 65 -16.29 2.92 -6.60
N LEU A 66 -15.24 3.50 -7.17
CA LEU A 66 -14.39 2.81 -8.15
C LEU A 66 -13.80 1.52 -7.56
N ARG A 67 -13.20 1.61 -6.38
CA ARG A 67 -12.63 0.48 -5.64
C ARG A 67 -13.64 -0.66 -5.51
N ASN A 68 -14.84 -0.37 -5.03
CA ASN A 68 -15.87 -1.40 -4.84
C ASN A 68 -16.28 -2.09 -6.15
N LEU A 69 -16.20 -1.37 -7.28
CA LEU A 69 -16.47 -1.94 -8.59
C LEU A 69 -15.32 -2.82 -9.10
N ILE A 70 -14.06 -2.42 -8.87
CA ILE A 70 -12.92 -3.03 -9.56
C ILE A 70 -12.23 -4.14 -8.77
N ILE A 71 -12.16 -4.04 -7.44
CA ILE A 71 -11.39 -4.98 -6.60
C ILE A 71 -11.84 -6.44 -6.75
N PRO A 72 -13.14 -6.78 -6.90
CA PRO A 72 -13.55 -8.17 -7.10
C PRO A 72 -12.90 -8.85 -8.31
N ASP A 73 -12.55 -8.08 -9.34
CA ASP A 73 -12.10 -8.59 -10.64
C ASP A 73 -10.67 -8.19 -11.02
N LEU A 74 -10.07 -7.25 -10.31
CA LEU A 74 -8.73 -6.71 -10.59
C LEU A 74 -7.63 -7.80 -10.63
N GLY A 75 -7.83 -8.91 -9.91
CA GLY A 75 -6.92 -10.06 -9.86
C GLY A 75 -7.13 -11.13 -10.94
N ALA A 76 -8.10 -10.95 -11.83
CA ALA A 76 -8.40 -11.91 -12.88
C ALA A 76 -7.26 -11.99 -13.93
N GLU A 77 -7.19 -13.12 -14.66
CA GLU A 77 -6.09 -13.42 -15.60
C GLU A 77 -6.08 -12.55 -16.85
N ASP A 78 -7.26 -12.08 -17.25
CA ASP A 78 -7.48 -11.16 -18.34
C ASP A 78 -7.09 -9.72 -17.98
N VAL A 79 -6.96 -9.40 -16.68
CA VAL A 79 -6.45 -8.10 -16.23
C VAL A 79 -4.93 -8.03 -16.38
N PRO A 80 -4.39 -7.07 -17.16
CA PRO A 80 -2.94 -6.87 -17.29
C PRO A 80 -2.27 -6.58 -15.94
N ASP A 81 -1.08 -7.13 -15.76
CA ASP A 81 -0.23 -6.79 -14.60
C ASP A 81 0.14 -5.31 -14.58
N THR A 82 0.27 -4.67 -15.74
CA THR A 82 0.49 -3.23 -15.87
C THR A 82 -0.66 -2.43 -15.26
N ALA A 83 -1.92 -2.83 -15.47
CA ALA A 83 -3.08 -2.13 -14.89
C ALA A 83 -3.09 -2.21 -13.35
N ARG A 84 -2.79 -3.39 -12.79
CA ARG A 84 -2.63 -3.57 -11.33
C ARG A 84 -1.51 -2.70 -10.77
N LYS A 85 -0.35 -2.70 -11.42
CA LYS A 85 0.81 -1.89 -11.02
C LYS A 85 0.56 -0.39 -11.15
N SER A 86 -0.16 0.04 -12.18
CA SER A 86 -0.56 1.44 -12.35
C SER A 86 -1.44 1.90 -11.20
N LEU A 87 -2.49 1.14 -10.85
CA LEU A 87 -3.34 1.48 -9.70
C LEU A 87 -2.54 1.50 -8.39
N ALA A 88 -1.68 0.50 -8.17
CA ALA A 88 -0.81 0.46 -7.00
C ALA A 88 0.15 1.68 -6.95
N SER A 89 0.66 2.11 -8.11
CA SER A 89 1.48 3.32 -8.22
C SER A 89 0.70 4.58 -7.89
N SER A 90 -0.55 4.71 -8.34
CA SER A 90 -1.39 5.86 -8.01
C SER A 90 -1.68 5.91 -6.51
N LEU A 91 -2.05 4.78 -5.91
CA LEU A 91 -2.23 4.65 -4.46
C LEU A 91 -0.96 5.05 -3.69
N PHE A 92 0.20 4.54 -4.13
CA PHE A 92 1.48 4.88 -3.54
C PHE A 92 1.77 6.37 -3.57
N LYS A 93 1.69 7.00 -4.76
CA LYS A 93 1.97 8.44 -4.94
C LYS A 93 1.04 9.29 -4.08
N THR A 94 -0.26 9.02 -4.14
CA THR A 94 -1.27 9.76 -3.36
C THR A 94 -1.10 9.53 -1.86
N SER A 95 -0.63 8.35 -1.43
CA SER A 95 -0.46 8.04 -0.01
C SER A 95 0.65 8.83 0.69
N ILE A 96 1.52 9.52 -0.05
CA ILE A 96 2.65 10.29 0.51
C ILE A 96 2.10 11.56 1.18
N ILE A 97 2.17 11.61 2.52
CA ILE A 97 1.68 12.75 3.30
C ILE A 97 2.73 13.85 3.39
N HIS A 98 3.98 13.50 3.68
CA HIS A 98 5.10 14.45 3.74
C HIS A 98 6.04 14.19 2.57
N ALA A 99 6.44 15.25 1.86
CA ALA A 99 7.30 15.14 0.69
C ALA A 99 8.62 14.42 1.02
N PRO A 100 8.99 13.36 0.26
CA PRO A 100 10.30 12.73 0.35
C PRO A 100 11.42 13.70 -0.02
N THR A 101 12.66 13.40 0.42
CA THR A 101 13.84 14.15 -0.03
C THR A 101 14.20 13.79 -1.47
N ASP A 102 15.05 14.59 -2.14
CA ASP A 102 15.53 14.28 -3.50
C ASP A 102 16.17 12.89 -3.60
N ILE A 103 16.92 12.49 -2.57
CA ILE A 103 17.54 11.16 -2.47
C ILE A 103 16.46 10.08 -2.36
N ASP A 104 15.39 10.32 -1.60
CA ASP A 104 14.28 9.39 -1.50
C ASP A 104 13.53 9.29 -2.84
N TYR A 105 13.35 10.39 -3.57
CA TYR A 105 12.75 10.38 -4.91
C TYR A 105 13.55 9.57 -5.92
N GLN A 106 14.88 9.66 -5.92
CA GLN A 106 15.74 8.82 -6.78
C GLN A 106 15.49 7.32 -6.52
N ILE A 107 15.30 6.93 -5.26
CA ILE A 107 15.01 5.54 -4.91
C ILE A 107 13.59 5.15 -5.33
N ILE A 108 12.60 6.02 -5.10
CA ILE A 108 11.20 5.82 -5.49
C ILE A 108 11.07 5.65 -7.01
N ASN A 109 11.80 6.45 -7.79
CA ASN A 109 11.78 6.40 -9.25
C ASN A 109 12.59 5.24 -9.83
N GLY A 110 13.26 4.44 -8.99
CA GLY A 110 14.08 3.31 -9.42
C GLY A 110 15.42 3.73 -10.05
N GLU A 111 15.88 4.95 -9.78
CA GLU A 111 17.18 5.46 -10.24
C GLU A 111 18.34 4.91 -9.38
N SER A 112 18.03 4.28 -8.24
CA SER A 112 19.02 3.62 -7.39
C SER A 112 19.27 2.16 -7.80
N GLU A 113 20.54 1.82 -8.03
CA GLU A 113 20.97 0.45 -8.36
C GLU A 113 20.69 -0.57 -7.24
N ASN A 114 20.54 -0.10 -6.00
CA ASN A 114 20.37 -0.95 -4.81
C ASN A 114 18.90 -1.25 -4.48
N GLY A 115 17.93 -0.80 -5.30
CA GLY A 115 16.50 -1.06 -5.09
C GLY A 115 16.04 -0.72 -3.66
N LEU A 116 15.24 -1.60 -3.04
CA LEU A 116 14.72 -1.41 -1.68
C LEU A 116 15.83 -1.25 -0.63
N SER A 117 17.00 -1.90 -0.81
CA SER A 117 18.10 -1.79 0.15
C SER A 117 18.71 -0.39 0.23
N ALA A 118 18.53 0.45 -0.79
CA ALA A 118 18.94 1.85 -0.75
C ALA A 118 18.24 2.64 0.37
N LEU A 119 17.01 2.25 0.76
CA LEU A 119 16.29 2.88 1.85
C LEU A 119 16.87 2.54 3.22
N TYR A 120 17.57 1.41 3.34
CA TYR A 120 18.15 0.99 4.60
C TYR A 120 19.38 1.81 4.94
N GLU A 121 20.00 2.48 3.98
CA GLU A 121 21.09 3.42 4.24
C GLU A 121 20.55 4.67 4.93
N THR A 122 21.21 5.05 6.02
CA THR A 122 20.83 6.23 6.78
C THR A 122 21.11 7.47 5.91
N ARG A 123 20.06 8.21 5.54
CA ARG A 123 20.20 9.48 4.83
C ARG A 123 20.66 10.59 5.79
N THR A 124 21.09 11.72 5.23
CA THR A 124 21.31 12.95 6.00
C THR A 124 20.01 13.36 6.69
N GLY A 125 20.06 13.52 8.01
CA GLY A 125 18.93 13.98 8.80
C GLY A 125 18.60 15.45 8.59
N GLN A 126 17.36 15.82 8.83
CA GLN A 126 16.88 17.20 8.75
C GLN A 126 15.93 17.54 9.91
N THR A 127 16.02 18.78 10.40
CA THR A 127 15.08 19.32 11.40
C THR A 127 14.09 20.30 10.80
N VAL A 128 14.19 20.55 9.48
CA VAL A 128 13.28 21.44 8.75
C VAL A 128 11.84 20.96 8.85
N PHE A 129 10.91 21.91 8.89
CA PHE A 129 9.49 21.60 8.86
C PHE A 129 9.09 21.19 7.45
N VAL A 130 8.57 19.98 7.30
CA VAL A 130 7.95 19.49 6.06
C VAL A 130 6.44 19.51 6.28
N PRO A 131 5.68 20.37 5.57
CA PRO A 131 4.23 20.39 5.71
C PRO A 131 3.60 19.11 5.13
N PRO A 132 2.44 18.67 5.65
CA PRO A 132 1.66 17.64 5.00
C PRO A 132 1.10 18.13 3.66
N THR A 133 0.80 17.21 2.76
CA THR A 133 0.13 17.49 1.47
C THR A 133 -1.21 18.19 1.68
N ARG A 134 -1.61 19.04 0.72
CA ARG A 134 -2.88 19.78 0.78
C ARG A 134 -4.09 18.85 0.86
N ARG A 135 -3.98 17.67 0.24
CA ARG A 135 -5.01 16.63 0.22
C ARG A 135 -4.65 15.49 1.18
N THR A 136 -4.60 15.80 2.46
CA THR A 136 -4.15 14.86 3.50
C THR A 136 -5.14 13.71 3.73
N LYS A 137 -6.47 13.94 3.63
CA LYS A 137 -7.46 12.88 3.90
C LYS A 137 -7.37 11.76 2.86
N ILE A 138 -7.30 12.12 1.58
CA ILE A 138 -7.21 11.11 0.51
C ILE A 138 -5.85 10.40 0.55
N ALA A 139 -4.78 11.07 1.03
CA ALA A 139 -3.51 10.41 1.27
C ALA A 139 -3.62 9.29 2.32
N TYR A 140 -4.33 9.53 3.44
CA TYR A 140 -4.62 8.47 4.41
C TYR A 140 -5.53 7.38 3.83
N VAL A 141 -6.54 7.73 3.03
CA VAL A 141 -7.41 6.75 2.36
C VAL A 141 -6.61 5.86 1.40
N ALA A 142 -5.71 6.45 0.61
CA ALA A 142 -4.84 5.72 -0.30
C ALA A 142 -3.86 4.81 0.48
N PHE A 143 -3.31 5.30 1.59
CA PHE A 143 -2.44 4.49 2.44
C PHE A 143 -3.19 3.32 3.08
N GLU A 144 -4.40 3.56 3.60
CA GLU A 144 -5.26 2.53 4.16
C GLU A 144 -5.68 1.50 3.10
N GLU A 145 -5.89 1.91 1.86
CA GLU A 145 -6.14 0.98 0.78
C GLU A 145 -4.91 0.11 0.48
N LEU A 146 -3.69 0.65 0.51
CA LEU A 146 -2.48 -0.17 0.37
C LEU A 146 -2.42 -1.27 1.43
N PHE A 147 -2.70 -0.94 2.70
CA PHE A 147 -2.84 -1.92 3.77
C PHE A 147 -3.91 -2.96 3.43
N THR A 148 -5.11 -2.49 3.10
CA THR A 148 -6.25 -3.36 2.78
C THR A 148 -5.91 -4.34 1.67
N LEU A 149 -5.26 -3.87 0.60
CA LEU A 149 -4.89 -4.65 -0.59
C LEU A 149 -3.85 -5.73 -0.33
N VAL A 150 -2.98 -5.56 0.67
CA VAL A 150 -1.99 -6.56 1.05
C VAL A 150 -2.46 -7.47 2.19
N THR A 151 -3.48 -7.08 2.96
CA THR A 151 -4.03 -7.89 4.04
C THR A 151 -4.59 -9.22 3.53
N GLN A 152 -4.27 -10.29 4.25
CA GLN A 152 -4.89 -11.59 4.09
C GLN A 152 -6.36 -11.53 4.51
N GLU A 153 -7.28 -11.89 3.63
CA GLU A 153 -8.67 -12.10 4.04
C GLU A 153 -8.79 -13.48 4.69
N GLU A 154 -9.38 -13.53 5.88
CA GLU A 154 -9.77 -14.82 6.46
C GLU A 154 -10.83 -15.45 5.54
N ALA A 155 -10.53 -16.63 5.02
CA ALA A 155 -11.52 -17.44 4.34
C ALA A 155 -12.63 -17.75 5.37
N VAL A 156 -13.77 -17.05 5.26
CA VAL A 156 -14.98 -17.39 6.01
C VAL A 156 -15.25 -18.86 5.74
N ALA A 157 -14.95 -19.70 6.73
CA ALA A 157 -14.99 -21.14 6.58
C ALA A 157 -16.39 -21.55 6.13
N PRO A 158 -16.57 -22.19 4.95
CA PRO A 158 -17.83 -22.80 4.64
C PRO A 158 -17.99 -23.96 5.62
N SER A 159 -19.07 -23.89 6.40
CA SER A 159 -19.54 -24.96 7.27
C SER A 159 -19.33 -26.34 6.64
N LYS A 160 -18.77 -27.27 7.43
CA LYS A 160 -18.50 -28.67 7.07
C LYS A 160 -19.67 -29.28 6.28
N SER A 161 -19.51 -29.44 4.96
CA SER A 161 -20.39 -30.30 4.16
C SER A 161 -19.58 -31.24 3.26
N LYS A 162 -19.70 -32.51 3.65
CA LYS A 162 -19.39 -33.80 3.03
C LYS A 162 -18.88 -33.84 1.57
N GLN A 163 -17.80 -34.64 1.42
CA GLN A 163 -17.27 -35.29 0.21
C GLN A 163 -18.26 -35.62 -0.92
N LYS A 164 -17.84 -35.31 -2.16
CA LYS A 164 -17.90 -36.07 -3.46
C LYS A 164 -18.03 -35.04 -4.61
N LYS A 165 -17.44 -35.16 -5.80
CA LYS A 165 -16.91 -36.27 -6.62
C LYS A 165 -15.91 -35.68 -7.63
N LYS A 166 -14.90 -36.46 -8.05
CA LYS A 166 -14.01 -36.19 -9.20
C LYS A 166 -14.82 -36.11 -10.51
N GLY A 167 -14.69 -35.00 -11.24
CA GLY A 167 -15.17 -34.84 -12.62
C GLY A 167 -14.92 -33.41 -13.11
N GLU A 168 -14.11 -33.27 -14.16
CA GLU A 168 -13.90 -32.07 -15.00
C GLU A 168 -13.41 -30.78 -14.31
N LYS A 169 -12.08 -30.62 -14.25
CA LYS A 169 -11.43 -29.33 -13.94
C LYS A 169 -11.63 -28.36 -15.12
N LYS A 170 -12.72 -27.59 -15.12
CA LYS A 170 -12.58 -26.17 -15.47
C LYS A 170 -11.93 -25.52 -14.25
N GLU A 171 -10.72 -25.01 -14.40
CA GLU A 171 -10.02 -24.26 -13.36
C GLU A 171 -10.80 -22.97 -13.07
N ALA A 172 -11.84 -23.07 -12.24
CA ALA A 172 -12.42 -21.91 -11.60
C ALA A 172 -11.33 -21.32 -10.71
N ILE A 173 -10.81 -20.17 -11.11
CA ILE A 173 -9.80 -19.41 -10.36
C ILE A 173 -10.35 -19.22 -8.94
N SER A 174 -9.65 -19.74 -7.94
CA SER A 174 -10.04 -19.53 -6.55
C SER A 174 -9.97 -18.03 -6.22
N PRO A 175 -10.94 -17.45 -5.50
CA PRO A 175 -10.88 -16.05 -5.04
C PRO A 175 -9.55 -15.71 -4.36
N SER A 176 -8.96 -16.67 -3.64
CA SER A 176 -7.64 -16.57 -3.02
C SER A 176 -6.51 -16.28 -4.01
N SER A 177 -6.51 -16.89 -5.20
CA SER A 177 -5.48 -16.64 -6.22
C SER A 177 -5.63 -15.28 -6.93
N MET A 178 -6.85 -14.76 -7.06
CA MET A 178 -7.04 -13.39 -7.59
C MET A 178 -6.52 -12.37 -6.58
N ARG A 179 -6.81 -12.58 -5.30
CA ARG A 179 -6.33 -11.71 -4.23
C ARG A 179 -4.81 -11.70 -4.11
N ALA A 180 -4.19 -12.88 -4.13
CA ALA A 180 -2.74 -13.03 -4.13
C ALA A 180 -2.07 -12.21 -5.24
N ARG A 181 -2.63 -12.20 -6.47
CA ARG A 181 -2.11 -11.38 -7.57
C ARG A 181 -2.19 -9.89 -7.28
N ILE A 182 -3.33 -9.40 -6.81
CA ILE A 182 -3.49 -7.98 -6.42
C ILE A 182 -2.45 -7.63 -5.35
N ALA A 183 -2.41 -8.41 -4.27
CA ALA A 183 -1.51 -8.19 -3.16
C ALA A 183 -0.03 -8.20 -3.60
N SER A 184 0.36 -9.12 -4.50
CA SER A 184 1.72 -9.21 -5.03
C SER A 184 2.13 -8.01 -5.90
N SER A 185 1.17 -7.41 -6.63
CA SER A 185 1.42 -6.19 -7.41
C SER A 185 1.54 -4.95 -6.51
N VAL A 186 0.83 -4.92 -5.37
CA VAL A 186 0.79 -3.77 -4.45
C VAL A 186 1.93 -3.80 -3.43
N ALA A 187 2.31 -4.98 -2.97
CA ALA A 187 3.23 -5.18 -1.85
C ALA A 187 4.58 -4.45 -1.96
N PRO A 188 5.27 -4.38 -3.12
CA PRO A 188 6.52 -3.65 -3.23
C PRO A 188 6.38 -2.16 -2.89
N LEU A 189 5.32 -1.52 -3.40
CA LEU A 189 5.02 -0.11 -3.16
C LEU A 189 4.49 0.13 -1.74
N PHE A 190 3.74 -0.81 -1.19
CA PHE A 190 3.35 -0.79 0.23
C PHE A 190 4.56 -0.80 1.17
N VAL A 191 5.52 -1.70 0.96
CA VAL A 191 6.75 -1.78 1.78
C VAL A 191 7.58 -0.49 1.63
N LEU A 192 7.74 -0.01 0.40
CA LEU A 192 8.40 1.29 0.12
C LEU A 192 7.70 2.42 0.90
N ARG A 193 6.37 2.49 0.87
CA ARG A 193 5.60 3.52 1.55
C ARG A 193 5.78 3.52 3.05
N CYS A 194 5.82 2.35 3.68
CA CYS A 194 6.06 2.20 5.12
C CYS A 194 7.51 2.53 5.50
N ALA A 195 8.46 2.26 4.60
CA ALA A 195 9.88 2.55 4.82
C ALA A 195 10.19 4.06 4.86
N LEU A 196 9.46 4.89 4.10
CA LEU A 196 9.70 6.35 4.04
C LEU A 196 9.61 7.06 5.41
N PRO A 197 8.49 6.99 6.17
CA PRO A 197 8.40 7.65 7.47
C PRO A 197 9.35 7.05 8.51
N LEU A 198 9.62 5.73 8.46
CA LEU A 198 10.63 5.08 9.29
C LEU A 198 12.03 5.64 9.02
N ARG A 199 12.42 5.73 7.74
CA ARG A 199 13.71 6.25 7.33
C ARG A 199 13.87 7.71 7.75
N ALA A 200 12.81 8.52 7.61
CA ALA A 200 12.82 9.90 8.07
C ALA A 200 13.02 10.00 9.58
N TYR A 201 12.29 9.22 10.37
CA TYR A 201 12.48 9.14 11.82
C TYR A 201 13.91 8.73 12.21
N VAL A 202 14.45 7.68 11.59
CA VAL A 202 15.82 7.20 11.83
C VAL A 202 16.86 8.29 11.59
N ALA A 203 16.70 9.08 10.53
CA ALA A 203 17.66 10.12 10.18
C ALA A 203 17.49 11.40 11.02
N ASP A 204 16.24 11.78 11.29
CA ASP A 204 15.91 13.10 11.82
C ASP A 204 15.88 13.12 13.36
N GLN A 205 15.52 12.01 14.01
CA GLN A 205 15.38 11.95 15.47
C GLN A 205 16.71 12.17 16.24
N PRO A 206 17.86 11.62 15.82
CA PRO A 206 19.13 11.88 16.50
C PRO A 206 19.50 13.36 16.56
N LEU A 207 19.11 14.14 15.55
CA LEU A 207 19.33 15.60 15.51
C LEU A 207 18.42 16.37 16.46
N ARG A 208 17.27 15.79 16.82
CA ARG A 208 16.27 16.37 17.73
C ARG A 208 16.56 16.03 19.19
N GLY A 209 17.35 15.00 19.46
CA GLY A 209 17.60 14.49 20.81
C GLY A 209 16.29 14.04 21.46
N GLN A 210 15.89 14.73 22.54
CA GLN A 210 14.63 14.47 23.26
C GLN A 210 13.44 15.26 22.71
N MET A 211 13.65 16.17 21.75
CA MET A 211 12.52 16.85 21.14
C MET A 211 11.71 15.87 20.29
N PRO A 212 10.37 15.90 20.39
CA PRO A 212 9.53 15.07 19.54
C PRO A 212 9.61 15.52 18.08
N GLN A 213 9.22 14.62 17.18
CA GLN A 213 8.97 14.98 15.78
C GLN A 213 7.81 15.99 15.67
N PRO A 214 7.75 16.78 14.57
CA PRO A 214 6.58 17.58 14.24
C PRO A 214 5.31 16.73 14.28
N LEU A 215 4.23 17.30 14.82
CA LEU A 215 3.03 16.55 15.18
C LEU A 215 2.44 15.74 14.01
N SER A 216 2.42 16.30 12.80
CA SER A 216 1.90 15.60 11.62
C SER A 216 2.74 14.37 11.25
N GLN A 217 4.07 14.49 11.27
CA GLN A 217 5.00 13.39 10.99
C GLN A 217 4.94 12.31 12.08
N ARG A 218 4.83 12.74 13.34
CA ARG A 218 4.63 11.85 14.48
C ARG A 218 3.34 11.05 14.36
N ASN A 219 2.23 11.70 14.04
CA ASN A 219 0.93 11.06 13.89
C ASN A 219 0.92 10.04 12.75
N GLU A 220 1.52 10.38 11.61
CA GLU A 220 1.68 9.45 10.49
C GLU A 220 2.49 8.21 10.92
N LEU A 221 3.63 8.42 11.60
CA LEU A 221 4.51 7.33 12.03
C LEU A 221 3.81 6.38 13.01
N LEU A 222 3.12 6.94 14.01
CA LEU A 222 2.38 6.15 15.00
C LEU A 222 1.25 5.36 14.35
N TRP A 223 0.41 6.03 13.55
CA TRP A 223 -0.69 5.38 12.83
C TRP A 223 -0.22 4.24 11.93
N MET A 224 0.89 4.47 11.22
CA MET A 224 1.49 3.46 10.34
C MET A 224 2.02 2.28 11.15
N LEU A 225 2.78 2.54 12.23
CA LEU A 225 3.37 1.49 13.06
C LEU A 225 2.31 0.61 13.73
N GLU A 226 1.24 1.20 14.28
CA GLU A 226 0.10 0.47 14.86
C GLU A 226 -0.48 -0.52 13.83
N LYS A 227 -0.82 -0.02 12.63
CA LYS A 227 -1.34 -0.87 11.55
C LYS A 227 -0.33 -1.91 11.07
N LEU A 228 0.96 -1.58 11.05
CA LEU A 228 2.02 -2.47 10.60
C LEU A 228 2.19 -3.69 11.52
N VAL A 229 2.08 -3.46 12.84
CA VAL A 229 2.13 -4.49 13.88
C VAL A 229 0.92 -5.42 13.81
N ASP A 230 -0.26 -4.90 13.49
CA ASP A 230 -1.49 -5.71 13.40
C ASP A 230 -1.62 -6.47 12.06
N LEU A 231 -0.99 -5.96 11.00
CA LEU A 231 -1.15 -6.46 9.64
C LEU A 231 -0.69 -7.91 9.46
N HIS A 232 -1.58 -8.78 9.00
CA HIS A 232 -1.23 -10.07 8.42
C HIS A 232 -1.33 -9.97 6.91
N SER A 233 -0.19 -9.97 6.22
CA SER A 233 -0.13 -9.87 4.76
C SER A 233 -0.45 -11.21 4.10
N GLU A 234 -1.10 -11.15 2.94
CA GLU A 234 -1.34 -12.31 2.10
C GLU A 234 -0.03 -13.04 1.79
N SER A 235 -0.06 -14.37 1.91
CA SER A 235 1.14 -15.20 1.96
C SER A 235 2.00 -15.11 0.70
N GLU A 236 1.37 -14.94 -0.46
CA GLU A 236 2.05 -14.82 -1.76
C GLU A 236 2.37 -13.36 -2.13
N ALA A 237 1.95 -12.37 -1.34
CA ALA A 237 2.13 -10.96 -1.68
C ALA A 237 3.60 -10.53 -1.63
N ILE A 238 4.32 -10.99 -0.60
CA ILE A 238 5.71 -10.61 -0.36
C ILE A 238 6.60 -11.84 -0.55
N PRO A 239 7.65 -11.77 -1.40
CA PRO A 239 8.60 -12.86 -1.54
C PRO A 239 9.27 -13.20 -0.21
N ALA A 240 9.45 -14.50 0.06
CA ALA A 240 10.15 -14.94 1.27
C ALA A 240 11.60 -14.42 1.31
N LEU A 241 12.07 -14.10 2.51
CA LEU A 241 13.49 -13.81 2.74
C LEU A 241 14.23 -15.13 2.97
N LYS A 242 15.44 -15.28 2.41
CA LYS A 242 16.25 -16.49 2.63
C LYS A 242 16.48 -16.69 4.13
N GLY A 243 16.10 -17.86 4.64
CA GLY A 243 16.30 -18.23 6.05
C GLY A 243 15.18 -17.80 7.01
N ALA A 244 14.16 -17.06 6.55
CA ALA A 244 13.01 -16.71 7.38
C ALA A 244 11.79 -17.58 7.04
N GLN A 245 11.10 -18.09 8.07
CA GLN A 245 9.94 -18.98 7.93
C GLN A 245 8.60 -18.27 8.21
N SER A 246 8.50 -16.99 7.85
CA SER A 246 7.26 -16.23 8.04
C SER A 246 6.30 -16.45 6.87
N THR A 247 5.03 -16.71 7.19
CA THR A 247 3.95 -16.88 6.20
C THR A 247 3.21 -15.56 5.94
N SER A 248 2.83 -14.83 6.99
CA SER A 248 1.96 -13.66 6.91
C SER A 248 2.58 -12.36 7.45
N ARG A 249 3.81 -12.38 8.00
CA ARG A 249 4.47 -11.21 8.59
C ARG A 249 5.72 -10.78 7.83
N LYS A 250 5.78 -11.09 6.54
CA LYS A 250 6.96 -10.83 5.69
C LYS A 250 7.25 -9.35 5.50
N HIS A 251 6.25 -8.46 5.60
CA HIS A 251 6.45 -7.01 5.56
C HIS A 251 7.34 -6.51 6.70
N LEU A 252 7.13 -7.02 7.92
CA LEU A 252 7.96 -6.69 9.08
C LEU A 252 9.41 -7.15 8.87
N LEU A 253 9.62 -8.35 8.31
CA LEU A 253 10.95 -8.83 7.97
C LEU A 253 11.66 -7.96 6.92
N ARG A 254 10.91 -7.42 5.94
CA ARG A 254 11.47 -6.47 4.96
C ARG A 254 11.85 -5.15 5.63
N LEU A 255 11.06 -4.68 6.60
CA LEU A 255 11.30 -3.41 7.29
C LEU A 255 12.25 -3.54 8.50
N TYR A 256 12.63 -4.75 8.89
CA TYR A 256 13.48 -5.04 10.05
C TYR A 256 14.72 -4.14 10.17
N PRO A 257 15.51 -3.89 9.09
CA PRO A 257 16.67 -3.00 9.20
C PRO A 257 16.30 -1.58 9.66
N LEU A 258 15.15 -1.05 9.24
CA LEU A 258 14.67 0.27 9.63
C LEU A 258 14.05 0.27 11.03
N LEU A 259 13.34 -0.80 11.41
CA LEU A 259 12.76 -0.95 12.75
C LEU A 259 13.85 -0.96 13.83
N VAL A 260 14.93 -1.73 13.61
CA VAL A 260 16.09 -1.78 14.52
C VAL A 260 16.76 -0.41 14.60
N LYS A 261 16.99 0.25 13.46
CA LYS A 261 17.58 1.60 13.45
C LYS A 261 16.69 2.62 14.15
N GLY A 262 15.37 2.49 14.04
CA GLY A 262 14.41 3.35 14.72
C GLY A 262 14.54 3.26 16.24
N LEU A 263 14.70 2.05 16.78
CA LEU A 263 14.92 1.86 18.22
C LEU A 263 16.21 2.53 18.71
N VAL A 264 17.27 2.47 17.91
CA VAL A 264 18.54 3.13 18.21
C VAL A 264 18.42 4.66 18.15
N ALA A 265 17.58 5.19 17.26
CA ALA A 265 17.36 6.63 17.12
C ALA A 265 16.73 7.27 18.38
N GLY A 266 15.92 6.52 19.14
CA GLY A 266 15.42 6.93 20.45
C GLY A 266 14.37 8.05 20.41
N GLY A 267 14.20 8.80 21.50
CA GLY A 267 13.33 9.98 21.53
C GLY A 267 11.90 9.70 22.00
N ASP A 268 11.00 9.36 21.08
CA ASP A 268 9.55 9.26 21.39
C ASP A 268 9.17 7.91 22.01
N GLU A 269 8.68 7.93 23.25
CA GLU A 269 8.34 6.70 24.00
C GLU A 269 7.29 5.82 23.29
N LYS A 270 6.27 6.43 22.67
CA LYS A 270 5.19 5.67 22.01
C LYS A 270 5.68 5.04 20.71
N VAL A 271 6.51 5.75 19.95
CA VAL A 271 7.19 5.17 18.78
C VAL A 271 8.07 4.00 19.21
N LEU A 272 8.85 4.15 20.27
CA LEU A 272 9.72 3.08 20.78
C LEU A 272 8.92 1.86 21.28
N GLU A 273 7.75 2.06 21.88
CA GLU A 273 6.84 0.97 22.27
C GLU A 273 6.41 0.14 21.05
N LEU A 274 5.88 0.79 20.02
CA LEU A 274 5.42 0.10 18.80
C LEU A 274 6.57 -0.55 18.01
N LEU A 275 7.76 0.06 18.01
CA LEU A 275 8.94 -0.54 17.40
C LEU A 275 9.37 -1.82 18.14
N ARG A 276 9.30 -1.84 19.48
CA ARG A 276 9.57 -3.06 20.25
C ARG A 276 8.54 -4.13 19.96
N GLU A 277 7.26 -3.77 19.95
CA GLU A 277 6.18 -4.70 19.62
C GLU A 277 6.37 -5.32 18.21
N ALA A 278 6.74 -4.50 17.22
CA ALA A 278 7.06 -4.99 15.88
C ALA A 278 8.25 -5.98 15.89
N LEU A 279 9.29 -5.72 16.70
CA LEU A 279 10.41 -6.65 16.84
C LEU A 279 10.04 -7.93 17.58
N ASP A 280 9.15 -7.86 18.58
CA ASP A 280 8.66 -9.03 19.31
C ASP A 280 7.86 -9.96 18.37
N VAL A 281 7.01 -9.38 17.51
CA VAL A 281 6.31 -10.12 16.44
C VAL A 281 7.31 -10.79 15.50
N ILE A 282 8.36 -10.09 15.07
CA ILE A 282 9.43 -10.68 14.24
C ILE A 282 10.14 -11.82 14.98
N GLY A 283 10.45 -11.64 16.27
CA GLY A 283 11.09 -12.66 17.09
C GLY A 283 10.28 -13.95 17.17
N GLY A 284 8.96 -13.85 17.31
CA GLY A 284 8.04 -14.98 17.26
C GLY A 284 8.06 -15.71 15.90
N GLU A 285 8.08 -14.97 14.80
CA GLU A 285 8.14 -15.54 13.44
C GLU A 285 9.48 -16.22 13.10
N LEU A 286 10.55 -15.84 13.80
CA LEU A 286 11.87 -16.45 13.67
C LEU A 286 12.11 -17.59 14.67
N GLY A 287 11.18 -17.83 15.61
CA GLY A 287 11.32 -18.85 16.66
C GLY A 287 12.39 -18.52 17.69
N ILE A 288 12.67 -17.22 17.92
CA ILE A 288 13.70 -16.72 18.83
C ILE A 288 13.13 -16.37 20.21
N VAL A 289 11.80 -16.37 20.36
CA VAL A 289 11.07 -16.01 21.60
C VAL A 289 10.48 -17.25 22.26
#